data_AF-A0A971W3B4-F1
#
_entry.id   AF-A0A971W3B4-F1
#
_cell.length_a   1.000
_cell.length_b   1.000
_cell.length_c   1.000
_cell.angle_alpha   90.00
_cell.angle_beta   90.00
_cell.angle_gamma   90.00
#
_symmetry.space_group_name_H-M   'P 1'
#
loop_
_entity.id
_entity.type
_entity.pdbx_description
1 polymer ?
#
loop_
_entity_poly.entity_id
_entity_poly.type
_entity_poly.pdbx_seq_one_letter_code
_entity_poly.pdbx_strand_id
1 'polypeptide(L)'
;MKRNSAVKVLLFIVVLLLLISCASCRRQERRPAPEQAPLKIPESISRGQGKEPVLKVYIKETGEIKELPFEEYLQGVVAGEMKNDWPEEALAAQAILARTFVMEFVSEKGGSKYEGAHVSTDIEEAQAWNQQAVNDRVKKAVERTRGEVAVYNNNYIKAWFHAHAGGKTASAKEGLAFEEAEPPYIKVVDSPDSPEAPKDDSNWTASFSRQEVEKALKETGVQIKGLSSVKVAEKGPSGRAVTLDFDGKKVSAPGFRIAIGSTKMKSTLIDSIEVQGDRLVIKGRGYGHGVGMSQWGAYALAKEGKKAEEILKHYFKGIEIMKAWE
;
A
#
# COMPACT_ATOMS: atom_id res chain seq x y z
N MET A 1 -62.51 62.95 11.08
CA MET A 1 -61.05 63.04 11.34
C MET A 1 -60.57 61.84 12.16
N LYS A 2 -60.34 60.68 11.53
CA LYS A 2 -59.70 59.50 12.13
C LYS A 2 -59.01 58.69 11.02
N ARG A 3 -57.91 59.21 10.50
CA ARG A 3 -57.17 58.56 9.40
C ARG A 3 -55.69 58.92 9.44
N ASN A 4 -55.07 58.82 10.62
CA ASN A 4 -53.63 59.10 10.77
C ASN A 4 -52.87 58.22 11.78
N SER A 5 -53.54 57.32 12.51
CA SER A 5 -52.85 56.41 13.45
C SER A 5 -52.48 55.05 12.84
N ALA A 6 -53.28 54.52 11.92
CA ALA A 6 -53.02 53.20 11.32
C ALA A 6 -51.78 53.18 10.41
N VAL A 7 -51.54 54.26 9.66
CA VAL A 7 -50.38 54.35 8.75
C VAL A 7 -49.06 54.52 9.52
N LYS A 8 -49.08 55.23 10.66
CA LYS A 8 -47.89 55.39 11.51
C LYS A 8 -47.52 54.11 12.26
N VAL A 9 -48.50 53.31 12.70
CA VAL A 9 -48.24 52.01 13.34
C VAL A 9 -47.70 50.99 12.32
N LEU A 10 -48.22 50.98 11.09
CA LEU A 10 -47.74 50.09 10.04
C LEU A 10 -46.30 50.43 9.59
N LEU A 11 -45.96 51.73 9.49
CA LEU A 11 -44.60 52.17 9.13
C LEU A 11 -43.57 51.84 10.24
N PHE A 12 -43.97 51.91 11.52
CA PHE A 12 -43.09 51.58 12.64
C PHE A 12 -42.81 50.06 12.73
N ILE A 13 -43.80 49.22 12.43
CA ILE A 13 -43.65 47.75 12.41
C ILE A 13 -42.75 47.30 11.24
N VAL A 14 -42.85 47.94 10.07
CA VAL A 14 -42.00 47.62 8.91
C VAL A 14 -40.54 48.05 9.14
N VAL A 15 -40.29 49.18 9.80
CA VAL A 15 -38.93 49.62 10.17
C VAL A 15 -38.34 48.74 11.28
N LEU A 16 -39.14 48.27 12.25
CA LEU A 16 -38.68 47.35 13.28
C LEU A 16 -38.34 45.95 12.71
N LEU A 17 -39.12 45.47 11.73
CA LEU A 17 -38.86 44.19 11.04
C LEU A 17 -37.63 44.26 10.11
N LEU A 18 -37.35 45.41 9.50
CA LEU A 18 -36.14 45.62 8.68
C LEU A 18 -34.88 45.74 9.54
N LEU A 19 -34.97 46.28 10.76
CA LEU A 19 -33.85 46.33 11.70
C LEU A 19 -33.51 44.96 12.32
N ILE A 20 -34.50 44.06 12.44
CA ILE A 20 -34.28 42.68 12.89
C ILE A 20 -33.64 41.82 11.78
N SER A 21 -33.79 42.21 10.50
CA SER A 21 -33.19 41.50 9.36
C SER A 21 -31.70 41.81 9.15
N CYS A 22 -31.15 42.85 9.79
CA CYS A 22 -29.71 43.18 9.72
C CYS A 22 -28.88 42.58 10.88
N ALA A 23 -29.48 41.87 11.83
CA ALA A 23 -28.76 41.29 12.98
C ALA A 23 -28.44 39.79 12.84
N SER A 24 -28.74 39.17 11.70
CA SER A 24 -28.47 37.75 11.44
C SER A 24 -27.52 37.52 10.27
N CYS A 25 -26.51 38.38 10.09
CA CYS A 25 -25.22 37.91 9.59
C CYS A 25 -24.41 37.37 10.78
N ARG A 26 -24.94 36.34 11.45
CA ARG A 26 -24.15 35.54 12.37
C ARG A 26 -23.18 34.79 11.48
N ARG A 27 -21.95 35.32 11.38
CA ARG A 27 -20.79 34.61 10.85
C ARG A 27 -20.86 33.23 11.48
N GLN A 28 -21.21 32.22 10.68
CA GLN A 28 -21.18 30.85 11.13
C GLN A 28 -19.70 30.59 11.34
N GLU A 29 -19.22 30.83 12.56
CA GLU A 29 -17.92 30.39 13.00
C GLU A 29 -17.89 28.92 12.62
N ARG A 30 -17.08 28.61 11.61
CA ARG A 30 -16.78 27.23 11.28
C ARG A 30 -16.24 26.68 12.60
N ARG A 31 -17.05 25.87 13.28
CA ARG A 31 -16.56 25.09 14.41
C ARG A 31 -15.29 24.43 13.90
N PRO A 32 -14.14 24.58 14.59
CA PRO A 32 -12.97 23.81 14.21
C PRO A 32 -13.41 22.35 14.10
N ALA A 33 -12.99 21.67 13.03
CA ALA A 33 -13.20 20.25 12.92
C ALA A 33 -12.75 19.62 14.26
N PRO A 34 -13.49 18.66 14.82
CA PRO A 34 -13.08 18.02 16.06
C PRO A 34 -11.62 17.59 15.92
N GLU A 35 -10.79 18.05 16.86
CA GLU A 35 -9.36 17.73 16.90
C GLU A 35 -9.23 16.22 16.82
N GLN A 36 -8.61 15.73 15.74
CA GLN A 36 -8.46 14.30 15.53
C GLN A 36 -7.67 13.72 16.70
N ALA A 37 -8.20 12.66 17.32
CA ALA A 37 -7.52 12.02 18.44
C ALA A 37 -6.09 11.62 18.00
N PRO A 38 -5.09 11.81 18.87
CA PRO A 38 -3.70 11.52 18.52
C PRO A 38 -3.54 10.05 18.09
N LEU A 39 -2.67 9.82 17.11
CA LEU A 39 -2.37 8.46 16.66
C LEU A 39 -1.80 7.62 17.80
N LYS A 40 -2.29 6.39 17.91
CA LYS A 40 -1.81 5.45 18.92
C LYS A 40 -0.59 4.71 18.39
N ILE A 41 0.55 4.92 19.05
CA ILE A 41 1.74 4.09 18.87
C ILE A 41 1.58 2.84 19.75
N PRO A 42 1.85 1.62 19.24
CA PRO A 42 1.78 0.40 20.04
C PRO A 42 2.62 0.51 21.32
N GLU A 43 2.05 0.10 22.45
CA GLU A 43 2.70 0.26 23.76
C GLU A 43 4.05 -0.46 23.85
N SER A 44 4.18 -1.61 23.17
CA SER A 44 5.41 -2.41 23.12
C SER A 44 6.62 -1.69 22.51
N ILE A 45 6.39 -0.70 21.65
CA ILE A 45 7.44 0.08 20.98
C ILE A 45 7.49 1.54 21.41
N SER A 46 6.43 2.02 22.07
CA SER A 46 6.27 3.41 22.47
C SER A 46 7.31 3.85 23.50
N ARG A 47 7.80 5.08 23.34
CA ARG A 47 8.69 5.76 24.30
C ARG A 47 8.01 6.94 25.00
N GLY A 48 6.69 7.05 24.85
CA GLY A 48 5.88 8.19 25.27
C GLY A 48 5.40 9.03 24.08
N GLN A 49 4.43 9.90 24.33
CA GLN A 49 3.76 10.69 23.29
C GLN A 49 4.76 11.54 22.50
N GLY A 50 4.68 11.47 21.17
CA GLY A 50 5.48 12.27 20.24
C GLY A 50 6.96 11.87 20.15
N LYS A 51 7.39 10.81 20.84
CA LYS A 51 8.78 10.34 20.80
C LYS A 51 8.95 9.18 19.82
N GLU A 52 10.09 9.16 19.14
CA GLU A 52 10.48 8.07 18.26
C GLU A 52 10.40 6.72 18.98
N PRO A 53 9.69 5.73 18.43
CA PRO A 53 9.67 4.37 18.96
C PRO A 53 11.03 3.68 18.82
N VAL A 54 11.20 2.58 19.56
CA VAL A 54 12.37 1.71 19.45
C VAL A 54 11.90 0.30 19.13
N LEU A 55 12.56 -0.34 18.15
CA LEU A 55 12.21 -1.65 17.64
C LEU A 55 13.23 -2.69 18.09
N LYS A 56 12.76 -3.85 18.56
CA LYS A 56 13.56 -5.07 18.60
C LYS A 56 13.39 -5.77 17.25
N VAL A 57 14.45 -5.78 16.44
CA VAL A 57 14.43 -6.28 15.06
C VAL A 57 15.21 -7.58 14.99
N TYR A 58 14.57 -8.65 14.54
CA TYR A 58 15.27 -9.89 14.21
C TYR A 58 15.96 -9.76 12.84
N ILE A 59 17.29 -9.86 12.83
CA ILE A 59 18.11 -9.79 11.61
C ILE A 59 18.25 -11.20 11.04
N LYS A 60 17.52 -11.48 9.95
CA LYS A 60 17.42 -12.81 9.33
C LYS A 60 18.78 -13.40 8.93
N GLU A 61 19.71 -12.57 8.49
CA GLU A 61 21.02 -12.97 8.02
C GLU A 61 21.92 -13.50 9.15
N THR A 62 21.83 -12.92 10.35
CA THR A 62 22.68 -13.27 11.50
C THR A 62 21.95 -14.08 12.57
N GLY A 63 20.62 -14.04 12.60
CA GLY A 63 19.79 -14.63 13.63
C GLY A 63 19.73 -13.82 14.93
N GLU A 64 20.29 -12.62 14.96
CA GLU A 64 20.33 -11.76 16.15
C GLU A 64 19.10 -10.85 16.27
N ILE A 65 18.71 -10.51 17.50
CA ILE A 65 17.75 -9.43 17.76
C ILE A 65 18.52 -8.18 18.15
N LYS A 66 18.30 -7.08 17.42
CA LYS A 66 18.91 -5.77 17.68
C LYS A 66 17.85 -4.76 18.09
N GLU A 67 18.17 -3.95 19.09
CA GLU A 67 17.35 -2.80 19.45
C GLU A 67 17.79 -1.59 18.62
N LEU A 68 16.88 -1.05 17.79
CA LEU A 68 17.16 0.02 16.84
C LEU A 68 16.14 1.16 17.00
N PRO A 69 16.56 2.43 16.89
CA PRO A 69 15.65 3.54 16.60
C PRO A 69 14.81 3.23 15.36
N PHE A 70 13.53 3.60 15.38
CA PHE A 70 12.61 3.27 14.29
C PHE A 70 13.10 3.83 12.95
N GLU A 71 13.57 5.08 12.93
CA GLU A 71 14.03 5.75 11.70
C GLU A 71 15.33 5.15 11.17
N GLU A 72 16.20 4.63 12.05
CA GLU A 72 17.41 3.90 11.64
C GLU A 72 17.05 2.58 10.96
N TYR A 73 16.13 1.80 11.54
CA TYR A 73 15.61 0.59 10.90
C TYR A 73 14.99 0.90 9.53
N LEU A 74 14.20 1.97 9.46
CA LEU A 74 13.47 2.36 8.26
C LEU A 74 14.39 2.76 7.11
N GLN A 75 15.55 3.37 7.37
CA GLN A 75 16.56 3.63 6.34
C GLN A 75 16.99 2.33 5.63
N GLY A 76 17.25 1.28 6.40
CA GLY A 76 17.59 -0.04 5.85
C GLY A 76 16.45 -0.63 5.03
N VAL A 77 15.18 -0.45 5.44
CA VAL A 77 14.02 -0.91 4.66
C VAL A 77 13.93 -0.18 3.33
N VAL A 78 13.98 1.16 3.33
CA VAL A 78 13.89 1.95 2.09
C VAL A 78 15.02 1.60 1.11
N ALA A 79 16.24 1.39 1.62
CA ALA A 79 17.38 0.99 0.81
C ALA A 79 17.32 -0.49 0.34
N GLY A 80 16.57 -1.34 1.02
CA GLY A 80 16.30 -2.73 0.61
C GLY A 80 15.21 -2.82 -0.46
N GLU A 81 14.18 -1.99 -0.36
CA GLU A 81 13.00 -2.02 -1.23
C GLU A 81 13.17 -1.23 -2.53
N MET A 82 13.95 -0.15 -2.51
CA MET A 82 14.12 0.74 -3.66
C MET A 82 15.59 1.03 -3.94
N LYS A 83 15.93 1.30 -5.19
CA LYS A 83 17.29 1.75 -5.50
C LYS A 83 17.54 3.11 -4.85
N ASN A 84 18.67 3.23 -4.18
CA ASN A 84 19.04 4.39 -3.37
C ASN A 84 19.35 5.67 -4.17
N ASP A 85 19.33 5.60 -5.51
CA ASP A 85 19.51 6.72 -6.44
C ASP A 85 18.19 7.24 -7.05
N TRP A 86 17.05 6.63 -6.70
CA TRP A 86 15.73 7.05 -7.17
C TRP A 86 15.33 8.46 -6.69
N PRO A 87 14.35 9.10 -7.36
CA PRO A 87 13.82 10.40 -6.94
C PRO A 87 13.46 10.43 -5.46
N GLU A 88 13.87 11.50 -4.79
CA GLU A 88 13.74 11.62 -3.34
C GLU A 88 12.27 11.57 -2.87
N GLU A 89 11.31 12.05 -3.67
CA GLU A 89 9.87 11.96 -3.38
C GLU A 89 9.32 10.53 -3.47
N ALA A 90 9.88 9.68 -4.33
CA ALA A 90 9.51 8.27 -4.41
C ALA A 90 10.04 7.50 -3.20
N LEU A 91 11.30 7.77 -2.80
CA LEU A 91 11.88 7.23 -1.57
C LEU A 91 11.10 7.69 -0.32
N ALA A 92 10.66 8.95 -0.29
CA ALA A 92 9.84 9.50 0.79
C ALA A 92 8.45 8.82 0.86
N ALA A 93 7.80 8.58 -0.28
CA ALA A 93 6.54 7.82 -0.32
C ALA A 93 6.71 6.40 0.23
N GLN A 94 7.81 5.73 -0.12
CA GLN A 94 8.15 4.40 0.42
C GLN A 94 8.47 4.44 1.92
N ALA A 95 9.17 5.47 2.41
CA ALA A 95 9.45 5.63 3.83
C ALA A 95 8.14 5.71 4.64
N ILE A 96 7.17 6.52 4.20
CA ILE A 96 5.86 6.64 4.85
C ILE A 96 5.13 5.29 4.84
N LEU A 97 5.08 4.56 3.71
CA LEU A 97 4.42 3.26 3.66
C LEU A 97 5.12 2.20 4.49
N ALA A 98 6.44 2.12 4.45
CA ALA A 98 7.20 1.16 5.25
C ALA A 98 7.04 1.43 6.75
N ARG A 99 7.03 2.72 7.16
CA ARG A 99 6.71 3.10 8.54
C ARG A 99 5.29 2.66 8.92
N THR A 100 4.32 2.94 8.06
CA THR A 100 2.92 2.56 8.26
C THR A 100 2.75 1.05 8.37
N PHE A 101 3.44 0.27 7.53
CA PHE A 101 3.43 -1.18 7.57
C PHE A 101 3.88 -1.70 8.93
N VAL A 102 5.02 -1.22 9.45
CA VAL A 102 5.52 -1.68 10.76
C VAL A 102 4.56 -1.29 11.89
N MET A 103 3.98 -0.09 11.83
CA MET A 103 3.00 0.36 12.82
C MET A 103 1.75 -0.51 12.81
N GLU A 104 1.23 -0.85 11.64
CA GLU A 104 0.11 -1.77 11.46
C GLU A 104 0.47 -3.20 11.90
N PHE A 105 1.62 -3.71 11.47
CA PHE A 105 2.11 -5.05 11.79
C PHE A 105 2.20 -5.28 13.30
N VAL A 106 2.84 -4.34 14.03
CA VAL A 106 2.96 -4.44 15.48
C VAL A 106 1.61 -4.23 16.17
N SER A 107 0.75 -3.34 15.64
CA SER A 107 -0.59 -3.12 16.20
C SER A 107 -1.49 -4.36 16.11
N GLU A 108 -1.46 -5.06 14.98
CA GLU A 108 -2.36 -6.18 14.71
C GLU A 108 -1.80 -7.53 15.16
N LYS A 109 -0.51 -7.79 14.91
CA LYS A 109 0.11 -9.09 15.22
C LYS A 109 0.78 -9.12 16.58
N GLY A 110 1.05 -7.98 17.19
CA GLY A 110 1.75 -7.84 18.48
C GLY A 110 3.27 -8.03 18.41
N GLY A 111 3.79 -8.67 17.36
CA GLY A 111 5.22 -8.89 17.16
C GLY A 111 5.53 -9.85 16.00
N SER A 112 6.81 -10.15 15.82
CA SER A 112 7.29 -11.05 14.77
C SER A 112 7.04 -12.52 15.13
N LYS A 113 7.00 -13.40 14.12
CA LYS A 113 7.10 -14.86 14.24
C LYS A 113 8.40 -15.30 14.91
N TYR A 114 9.43 -14.46 14.89
CA TYR A 114 10.67 -14.66 15.63
C TYR A 114 10.50 -14.14 17.06
N GLU A 115 10.47 -15.06 18.03
CA GLU A 115 10.21 -14.78 19.43
C GLU A 115 11.12 -13.66 19.98
N GLY A 116 10.52 -12.69 20.68
CA GLY A 116 11.24 -11.57 21.29
C GLY A 116 11.48 -10.36 20.38
N ALA A 117 11.11 -10.44 19.09
CA ALA A 117 11.22 -9.33 18.15
C ALA A 117 9.86 -8.68 17.84
N HIS A 118 9.86 -7.38 17.60
CA HIS A 118 8.69 -6.62 17.13
C HIS A 118 8.49 -6.79 15.62
N VAL A 119 9.59 -6.86 14.85
CA VAL A 119 9.60 -7.04 13.38
C VAL A 119 10.88 -7.78 12.98
N SER A 120 10.98 -8.28 11.75
CA SER A 120 12.15 -8.96 11.22
C SER A 120 12.58 -8.40 9.86
N THR A 121 13.80 -8.72 9.43
CA THR A 121 14.30 -8.47 8.06
C THR A 121 13.96 -9.61 7.10
N ASP A 122 13.12 -10.57 7.51
CA ASP A 122 12.66 -11.67 6.67
C ASP A 122 11.58 -11.18 5.70
N ILE A 123 11.92 -11.13 4.41
CA ILE A 123 11.00 -10.69 3.35
C ILE A 123 9.75 -11.57 3.21
N GLU A 124 9.77 -12.81 3.70
CA GLU A 124 8.58 -13.67 3.72
C GLU A 124 7.57 -13.27 4.80
N GLU A 125 7.98 -12.44 5.76
CA GLU A 125 7.15 -11.99 6.88
C GLU A 125 6.88 -10.48 6.85
N ALA A 126 7.91 -9.70 6.55
CA ALA A 126 7.93 -8.25 6.68
C ALA A 126 8.40 -7.59 5.37
N GLN A 127 9.58 -6.97 5.36
CA GLN A 127 10.05 -6.13 4.27
C GLN A 127 11.53 -6.39 3.97
N ALA A 128 11.95 -6.11 2.74
CA ALA A 128 13.37 -6.15 2.40
C ALA A 128 14.14 -5.12 3.23
N TRP A 129 15.35 -5.47 3.66
CA TRP A 129 16.19 -4.62 4.49
C TRP A 129 17.65 -4.71 4.07
N ASN A 130 18.28 -3.58 3.80
CA ASN A 130 19.68 -3.52 3.38
C ASN A 130 20.38 -2.28 3.95
N GLN A 131 20.96 -2.42 5.14
CA GLN A 131 21.69 -1.33 5.80
C GLN A 131 22.92 -0.85 5.02
N GLN A 132 23.57 -1.74 4.26
CA GLN A 132 24.79 -1.39 3.51
C GLN A 132 24.48 -0.50 2.30
N ALA A 133 23.25 -0.52 1.80
CA ALA A 133 22.80 0.30 0.68
C ALA A 133 22.31 1.70 1.10
N VAL A 134 22.28 2.02 2.40
CA VAL A 134 21.82 3.32 2.90
C VAL A 134 22.81 4.42 2.50
N ASN A 135 22.32 5.42 1.74
CA ASN A 135 23.08 6.61 1.36
C ASN A 135 22.38 7.89 1.86
N ASP A 136 23.00 9.05 1.63
CA ASP A 136 22.47 10.35 2.10
C ASP A 136 21.10 10.68 1.52
N ARG A 137 20.80 10.21 0.29
CA ARG A 137 19.49 10.41 -0.34
C ARG A 137 18.39 9.64 0.39
N VAL A 138 18.65 8.38 0.75
CA VAL A 138 17.74 7.56 1.57
C VAL A 138 17.56 8.19 2.95
N LYS A 139 18.66 8.55 3.63
CA LYS A 139 18.61 9.22 4.94
C LYS A 139 17.76 10.47 4.90
N LYS A 140 17.94 11.32 3.90
CA LYS A 140 17.18 12.57 3.73
C LYS A 140 15.70 12.31 3.47
N ALA A 141 15.35 11.30 2.67
CA ALA A 141 13.96 10.94 2.42
C ALA A 141 13.25 10.44 3.69
N VAL A 142 13.93 9.60 4.48
CA VAL A 142 13.43 9.10 5.76
C VAL A 142 13.28 10.25 6.77
N GLU A 143 14.33 11.06 6.92
CA GLU A 143 14.35 12.17 7.89
C GLU A 143 13.26 13.21 7.61
N ARG A 144 13.04 13.61 6.35
CA ARG A 144 11.99 14.61 6.08
C ARG A 144 10.58 14.10 6.36
N THR A 145 10.39 12.79 6.30
CA THR A 145 9.10 12.12 6.53
C THR A 145 9.06 11.47 7.91
N ARG A 146 9.96 11.89 8.82
CA ARG A 146 10.10 11.35 10.16
C ARG A 146 8.75 11.35 10.87
N GLY A 147 8.35 10.20 11.38
CA GLY A 147 7.07 9.98 12.03
C GLY A 147 5.82 10.09 11.14
N GLU A 148 5.95 10.36 9.84
CA GLU A 148 4.79 10.42 8.93
C GLU A 148 4.30 9.02 8.56
N VAL A 149 3.00 8.80 8.74
CA VAL A 149 2.29 7.54 8.52
C VAL A 149 0.99 7.79 7.77
N ALA A 150 0.57 6.80 6.98
CA ALA A 150 -0.68 6.84 6.23
C ALA A 150 -1.80 6.17 7.03
N VAL A 151 -2.92 6.86 7.17
CA VAL A 151 -4.08 6.38 7.94
C VAL A 151 -5.38 6.56 7.18
N TYR A 152 -6.37 5.74 7.54
CA TYR A 152 -7.75 5.88 7.09
C TYR A 152 -8.68 5.75 8.30
N ASN A 153 -9.52 6.75 8.54
CA ASN A 153 -10.34 6.84 9.75
C ASN A 153 -9.53 6.65 11.04
N ASN A 154 -8.36 7.29 11.13
CA ASN A 154 -7.43 7.21 12.27
C ASN A 154 -6.85 5.82 12.57
N ASN A 155 -6.94 4.87 11.63
CA ASN A 155 -6.28 3.56 11.70
C ASN A 155 -5.18 3.48 10.65
N TYR A 156 -4.04 2.85 10.98
CA TYR A 156 -3.00 2.57 10.00
C TYR A 156 -3.55 1.77 8.82
N ILE A 157 -3.19 2.15 7.60
CA ILE A 157 -3.62 1.42 6.42
C ILE A 157 -2.82 0.13 6.24
N LYS A 158 -3.40 -0.83 5.51
CA LYS A 158 -2.67 -1.92 4.88
C LYS A 158 -1.77 -1.32 3.78
N ALA A 159 -0.53 -1.01 4.14
CA ALA A 159 0.43 -0.27 3.33
C ALA A 159 1.13 -1.15 2.26
N TRP A 160 0.35 -1.86 1.45
CA TRP A 160 0.89 -2.76 0.43
C TRP A 160 1.52 -2.01 -0.76
N PHE A 161 2.64 -2.53 -1.26
CA PHE A 161 3.33 -1.98 -2.42
C PHE A 161 4.01 -3.09 -3.23
N HIS A 162 4.33 -2.82 -4.48
CA HIS A 162 4.93 -3.79 -5.40
C HIS A 162 5.83 -3.10 -6.43
N ALA A 163 6.66 -3.87 -7.14
CA ALA A 163 7.64 -3.30 -8.07
C ALA A 163 7.00 -2.57 -9.26
N HIS A 164 6.11 -3.23 -10.02
CA HIS A 164 5.57 -2.70 -11.27
C HIS A 164 4.12 -3.17 -11.50
N ALA A 165 3.17 -2.25 -11.74
CA ALA A 165 1.76 -2.60 -11.85
C ALA A 165 1.35 -3.19 -13.20
N GLY A 166 2.13 -2.94 -14.26
CA GLY A 166 1.77 -3.36 -15.62
C GLY A 166 0.66 -2.49 -16.21
N GLY A 167 0.59 -1.23 -15.76
CA GLY A 167 -0.36 -0.22 -16.23
C GLY A 167 -1.51 0.08 -15.26
N LYS A 168 -1.89 -0.85 -14.37
CA LYS A 168 -2.89 -0.60 -13.31
C LYS A 168 -2.74 -1.50 -12.09
N THR A 169 -3.12 -0.97 -10.93
CA THR A 169 -3.12 -1.70 -9.67
C THR A 169 -4.26 -2.72 -9.60
N ALA A 170 -4.24 -3.57 -8.58
CA ALA A 170 -5.21 -4.62 -8.32
C ALA A 170 -5.98 -4.37 -7.02
N SER A 171 -7.14 -4.99 -6.89
CA SER A 171 -7.78 -5.13 -5.58
C SER A 171 -7.00 -6.13 -4.70
N ALA A 172 -7.15 -6.05 -3.39
CA ALA A 172 -6.55 -7.00 -2.44
C ALA A 172 -7.02 -8.43 -2.69
N LYS A 173 -8.32 -8.61 -2.99
CA LYS A 173 -8.87 -9.93 -3.35
C LYS A 173 -8.19 -10.52 -4.59
N GLU A 174 -7.96 -9.69 -5.60
CA GLU A 174 -7.37 -10.12 -6.87
C GLU A 174 -5.87 -10.38 -6.77
N GLY A 175 -5.12 -9.46 -6.14
CA GLY A 175 -3.66 -9.51 -6.13
C GLY A 175 -3.06 -10.36 -5.01
N LEU A 176 -3.75 -10.45 -3.86
CA LEU A 176 -3.26 -11.11 -2.65
C LEU A 176 -4.11 -12.30 -2.21
N ALA A 177 -5.21 -12.60 -2.91
CA ALA A 177 -6.23 -13.54 -2.43
C ALA A 177 -6.74 -13.19 -1.02
N PHE A 178 -6.85 -11.89 -0.73
CA PHE A 178 -7.23 -11.40 0.60
C PHE A 178 -8.65 -11.84 0.97
N GLU A 179 -8.80 -12.49 2.12
CA GLU A 179 -10.06 -13.14 2.52
C GLU A 179 -11.07 -12.16 3.15
N GLU A 180 -10.57 -11.08 3.76
CA GLU A 180 -11.42 -10.09 4.43
C GLU A 180 -12.12 -9.14 3.43
N ALA A 181 -12.87 -8.18 3.98
CA ALA A 181 -13.45 -7.11 3.20
C ALA A 181 -12.34 -6.28 2.53
N GLU A 182 -12.58 -5.88 1.28
CA GLU A 182 -11.66 -5.04 0.53
C GLU A 182 -11.43 -3.71 1.30
N PRO A 183 -10.18 -3.34 1.63
CA PRO A 183 -9.95 -2.09 2.33
C PRO A 183 -10.46 -0.89 1.51
N PRO A 184 -11.17 0.06 2.12
CA PRO A 184 -11.88 1.11 1.37
C PRO A 184 -10.95 2.03 0.57
N TYR A 185 -9.72 2.20 1.06
CA TYR A 185 -8.66 2.98 0.40
C TYR A 185 -7.93 2.23 -0.71
N ILE A 186 -8.10 0.91 -0.84
CA ILE A 186 -7.55 0.13 -1.96
C ILE A 186 -8.55 0.15 -3.11
N LYS A 187 -8.11 0.69 -4.24
CA LYS A 187 -8.85 0.74 -5.50
C LYS A 187 -7.93 0.38 -6.65
N VAL A 188 -8.51 -0.21 -7.70
CA VAL A 188 -7.84 -0.34 -9.00
C VAL A 188 -7.70 1.06 -9.59
N VAL A 189 -6.46 1.52 -9.76
CA VAL A 189 -6.10 2.81 -10.36
C VAL A 189 -5.08 2.59 -11.46
N ASP A 190 -5.06 3.48 -12.43
CA ASP A 190 -3.98 3.48 -13.44
C ASP A 190 -2.64 3.79 -12.75
N SER A 191 -1.59 3.12 -13.19
CA SER A 191 -0.23 3.33 -12.69
C SER A 191 0.66 3.74 -13.85
N PRO A 192 1.25 4.94 -13.84
CA PRO A 192 2.17 5.39 -14.87
C PRO A 192 3.55 4.75 -14.67
N ASP A 193 3.63 3.41 -14.62
CA ASP A 193 4.89 2.71 -14.37
C ASP A 193 5.97 3.17 -15.36
N SER A 194 7.11 3.61 -14.85
CA SER A 194 8.15 4.24 -15.65
C SER A 194 8.70 3.30 -16.75
N PRO A 195 8.92 3.79 -17.98
CA PRO A 195 9.61 3.03 -19.02
C PRO A 195 11.10 2.77 -18.69
N GLU A 196 11.64 3.41 -17.65
CA GLU A 196 12.98 3.12 -17.11
C GLU A 196 13.02 1.82 -16.29
N ALA A 197 11.87 1.21 -16.01
CA ALA A 197 11.81 -0.11 -15.40
C ALA A 197 12.53 -1.17 -16.25
N PRO A 198 13.22 -2.15 -15.64
CA PRO A 198 13.77 -3.28 -16.37
C PRO A 198 12.71 -3.90 -17.26
N LYS A 199 13.06 -4.21 -18.52
CA LYS A 199 12.10 -4.79 -19.47
C LYS A 199 11.44 -6.04 -18.91
N ASP A 200 12.21 -6.87 -18.22
CA ASP A 200 11.73 -8.10 -17.60
C ASP A 200 10.79 -7.87 -16.39
N ASP A 201 10.77 -6.68 -15.78
CA ASP A 201 9.78 -6.32 -14.75
C ASP A 201 8.48 -5.82 -15.37
N SER A 202 8.58 -5.15 -16.53
CA SER A 202 7.43 -4.68 -17.29
C SER A 202 6.72 -5.80 -18.05
N ASN A 203 7.48 -6.71 -18.67
CA ASN A 203 7.02 -7.80 -19.53
C ASN A 203 7.93 -9.02 -19.30
N TRP A 204 7.37 -10.10 -18.77
CA TRP A 204 8.12 -11.30 -18.39
C TRP A 204 7.63 -12.52 -19.15
N THR A 205 8.53 -13.49 -19.32
CA THR A 205 8.22 -14.83 -19.83
C THR A 205 8.88 -15.84 -18.92
N ALA A 206 8.10 -16.80 -18.41
CA ALA A 206 8.60 -17.86 -17.56
C ALA A 206 8.22 -19.22 -18.15
N SER A 207 9.11 -20.21 -17.98
CA SER A 207 8.88 -21.58 -18.40
C SER A 207 9.15 -22.53 -17.25
N PHE A 208 8.17 -23.35 -16.90
CA PHE A 208 8.22 -24.28 -15.78
C PHE A 208 8.11 -25.71 -16.30
N SER A 209 8.93 -26.61 -15.75
CA SER A 209 8.76 -28.05 -15.95
C SER A 209 7.46 -28.54 -15.32
N ARG A 210 6.93 -29.67 -15.81
CA ARG A 210 5.79 -30.35 -15.17
C ARG A 210 6.01 -30.57 -13.67
N GLN A 211 7.22 -30.96 -13.26
CA GLN A 211 7.53 -31.22 -11.86
C GLN A 211 7.44 -29.96 -11.00
N GLU A 212 7.92 -28.81 -11.49
CA GLU A 212 7.75 -27.52 -10.80
C GLU A 212 6.27 -27.17 -10.63
N VAL A 213 5.47 -27.37 -11.69
CA VAL A 213 4.01 -27.11 -11.66
C VAL A 213 3.30 -28.04 -10.67
N GLU A 214 3.56 -29.34 -10.72
CA GLU A 214 2.95 -30.32 -9.81
C GLU A 214 3.32 -30.05 -8.35
N LYS A 215 4.57 -29.65 -8.08
CA LYS A 215 5.01 -29.25 -6.74
C LYS A 215 4.24 -28.02 -6.25
N ALA A 216 4.16 -26.98 -7.07
CA ALA A 216 3.47 -25.74 -6.72
C ALA A 216 1.96 -25.98 -6.48
N LEU A 217 1.31 -26.79 -7.31
CA LEU A 217 -0.10 -27.14 -7.14
C LEU A 217 -0.34 -27.93 -5.84
N LYS A 218 0.59 -28.83 -5.49
CA LYS A 218 0.49 -29.59 -4.23
C LYS A 218 0.51 -28.66 -3.02
N GLU A 219 1.31 -27.59 -3.04
CA GLU A 219 1.34 -26.57 -2.00
C GLU A 219 0.01 -25.78 -1.91
N THR A 220 -0.73 -25.65 -3.02
CA THR A 220 -2.09 -25.08 -3.02
C THR A 220 -3.19 -26.10 -2.72
N GLY A 221 -2.84 -27.34 -2.33
CA GLY A 221 -3.81 -28.41 -2.05
C GLY A 221 -4.43 -29.07 -3.30
N VAL A 222 -3.88 -28.83 -4.50
CA VAL A 222 -4.37 -29.36 -5.77
C VAL A 222 -3.37 -30.37 -6.34
N GLN A 223 -3.88 -31.46 -6.90
CA GLN A 223 -3.05 -32.46 -7.60
C GLN A 223 -3.59 -32.68 -8.99
N ILE A 224 -2.74 -32.76 -10.00
CA ILE A 224 -3.12 -33.02 -11.39
C ILE A 224 -2.55 -34.37 -11.83
N LYS A 225 -3.21 -35.04 -12.78
CA LYS A 225 -2.72 -36.30 -13.37
C LYS A 225 -1.85 -36.07 -14.60
N GLY A 226 -2.10 -34.96 -15.29
CA GLY A 226 -1.40 -34.51 -16.46
C GLY A 226 -1.27 -33.00 -16.43
N LEU A 227 -0.62 -32.45 -17.45
CA LEU A 227 -0.54 -31.02 -17.70
C LEU A 227 -0.90 -30.84 -19.17
N SER A 228 -2.18 -31.00 -19.50
CA SER A 228 -2.65 -30.98 -20.91
C SER A 228 -3.23 -29.63 -21.29
N SER A 229 -3.97 -29.01 -20.37
CA SER A 229 -4.67 -27.75 -20.56
C SER A 229 -4.48 -26.88 -19.33
N VAL A 230 -4.00 -25.66 -19.55
CA VAL A 230 -3.93 -24.62 -18.52
C VAL A 230 -4.49 -23.33 -19.07
N LYS A 231 -5.39 -22.69 -18.32
CA LYS A 231 -6.02 -21.42 -18.74
C LYS A 231 -6.33 -20.52 -17.55
N VAL A 232 -6.49 -19.23 -17.83
CA VAL A 232 -7.10 -18.29 -16.86
C VAL A 232 -8.60 -18.57 -16.84
N ALA A 233 -9.11 -18.97 -15.68
CA ALA A 233 -10.53 -19.26 -15.51
C ALA A 233 -11.34 -18.01 -15.12
N GLU A 234 -10.70 -17.09 -14.39
CA GLU A 234 -11.34 -15.87 -13.89
C GLU A 234 -10.32 -14.73 -13.83
N LYS A 235 -10.76 -13.54 -14.22
CA LYS A 235 -9.99 -12.30 -14.11
C LYS A 235 -10.69 -11.32 -13.17
N GLY A 236 -9.90 -10.59 -12.39
CA GLY A 236 -10.38 -9.52 -11.55
C GLY A 236 -10.52 -8.19 -12.32
N PRO A 237 -10.93 -7.11 -11.63
CA PRO A 237 -11.15 -5.81 -12.26
C PRO A 237 -9.89 -5.18 -12.86
N SER A 238 -8.69 -5.55 -12.41
CA SER A 238 -7.44 -5.11 -13.05
C SER A 238 -7.05 -5.93 -14.28
N GLY A 239 -7.75 -7.04 -14.54
CA GLY A 239 -7.45 -8.00 -15.59
C GLY A 239 -6.44 -9.07 -15.19
N ARG A 240 -5.95 -9.07 -13.95
CA ARG A 240 -5.12 -10.16 -13.41
C ARG A 240 -5.97 -11.40 -13.24
N ALA A 241 -5.35 -12.55 -13.41
CA ALA A 241 -5.96 -13.82 -13.07
C ALA A 241 -6.24 -13.87 -11.57
N VAL A 242 -7.47 -14.23 -11.22
CA VAL A 242 -7.89 -14.57 -9.85
C VAL A 242 -7.83 -16.10 -9.69
N THR A 243 -8.28 -16.82 -10.72
CA THR A 243 -8.33 -18.27 -10.74
C THR A 243 -7.63 -18.81 -12.00
N LEU A 244 -6.73 -19.76 -11.82
CA LEU A 244 -6.18 -20.60 -12.88
C LEU A 244 -6.92 -21.96 -12.90
N ASP A 245 -7.07 -22.53 -14.08
CA ASP A 245 -7.62 -23.87 -14.29
C ASP A 245 -6.53 -24.74 -14.89
N PHE A 246 -6.19 -25.83 -14.19
CA PHE A 246 -5.27 -26.87 -14.61
C PHE A 246 -6.05 -28.18 -14.80
N ASP A 247 -6.26 -28.60 -16.05
CA ASP A 247 -7.02 -29.81 -16.40
C ASP A 247 -8.38 -29.90 -15.66
N GLY A 248 -9.11 -28.79 -15.57
CA GLY A 248 -10.41 -28.67 -14.92
C GLY A 248 -10.35 -28.39 -13.42
N LYS A 249 -9.15 -28.30 -12.82
CA LYS A 249 -8.98 -27.99 -11.39
C LYS A 249 -8.68 -26.52 -11.19
N LYS A 250 -9.54 -25.85 -10.42
CA LYS A 250 -9.41 -24.42 -10.09
C LYS A 250 -8.41 -24.20 -8.96
N VAL A 251 -7.54 -23.21 -9.13
CA VAL A 251 -6.47 -22.84 -8.21
C VAL A 251 -6.43 -21.32 -8.08
N SER A 252 -6.22 -20.80 -6.87
CA SER A 252 -5.94 -19.38 -6.65
C SER A 252 -4.69 -18.96 -7.42
N ALA A 253 -4.83 -17.98 -8.32
CA ALA A 253 -3.70 -17.51 -9.12
C ALA A 253 -2.62 -16.80 -8.28
N PRO A 254 -2.96 -15.94 -7.29
CA PRO A 254 -1.97 -15.43 -6.34
C PRO A 254 -1.28 -16.54 -5.55
N GLY A 255 -2.02 -17.54 -5.07
CA GLY A 255 -1.46 -18.68 -4.34
C GLY A 255 -0.49 -19.49 -5.19
N PHE A 256 -0.89 -19.84 -6.43
CA PHE A 256 -0.02 -20.53 -7.37
C PHE A 256 1.23 -19.72 -7.71
N ARG A 257 1.10 -18.40 -7.91
CA ARG A 257 2.23 -17.50 -8.16
C ARG A 257 3.29 -17.56 -7.06
N ILE A 258 2.86 -17.61 -5.79
CA ILE A 258 3.80 -17.76 -4.67
C ILE A 258 4.46 -19.14 -4.72
N ALA A 259 3.67 -20.21 -4.82
CA ALA A 259 4.16 -21.59 -4.81
C ALA A 259 5.11 -21.95 -5.97
N ILE A 260 4.86 -21.41 -7.18
CA ILE A 260 5.70 -21.63 -8.38
C ILE A 260 6.96 -20.76 -8.40
N GLY A 261 7.07 -19.80 -7.47
CA GLY A 261 8.16 -18.82 -7.38
C GLY A 261 7.76 -17.46 -7.95
N SER A 262 7.50 -16.51 -7.05
CA SER A 262 7.00 -15.16 -7.34
C SER A 262 7.98 -14.24 -8.05
N THR A 263 9.26 -14.63 -8.14
CA THR A 263 10.32 -13.96 -8.91
C THR A 263 10.41 -14.49 -10.35
N LYS A 264 9.91 -15.70 -10.61
CA LYS A 264 9.79 -16.30 -11.95
C LYS A 264 8.43 -15.95 -12.57
N MET A 265 7.34 -16.32 -11.90
CA MET A 265 5.99 -15.85 -12.25
C MET A 265 5.78 -14.48 -11.61
N LYS A 266 6.28 -13.42 -12.26
CA LYS A 266 6.40 -12.11 -11.61
C LYS A 266 5.07 -11.49 -11.23
N SER A 267 3.99 -11.75 -11.96
CA SER A 267 2.64 -11.27 -11.65
C SER A 267 1.55 -12.27 -12.04
N THR A 268 0.31 -11.96 -11.72
CA THR A 268 -0.89 -12.64 -12.25
C THR A 268 -1.53 -11.87 -13.41
N LEU A 269 -0.91 -10.80 -13.91
CA LEU A 269 -1.37 -10.10 -15.12
C LEU A 269 -0.85 -10.84 -16.34
N ILE A 270 -1.59 -11.88 -16.74
CA ILE A 270 -1.16 -12.86 -17.73
C ILE A 270 -1.73 -12.51 -19.11
N ASP A 271 -0.83 -12.47 -20.09
CA ASP A 271 -1.16 -12.26 -21.51
C ASP A 271 -1.30 -13.58 -22.26
N SER A 272 -0.47 -14.60 -21.96
CA SER A 272 -0.63 -15.95 -22.52
C SER A 272 -0.19 -17.06 -21.57
N ILE A 273 -0.83 -18.23 -21.70
CA ILE A 273 -0.49 -19.49 -21.03
C ILE A 273 -0.52 -20.60 -22.08
N GLU A 274 0.58 -21.33 -22.21
CA GLU A 274 0.72 -22.38 -23.20
C GLU A 274 1.41 -23.61 -22.57
N VAL A 275 0.85 -24.79 -22.83
CA VAL A 275 1.55 -26.05 -22.57
C VAL A 275 2.33 -26.41 -23.83
N GLN A 276 3.66 -26.45 -23.72
CA GLN A 276 4.57 -26.79 -24.81
C GLN A 276 5.33 -28.06 -24.43
N GLY A 277 4.89 -29.21 -24.95
CA GLY A 277 5.42 -30.51 -24.55
C GLY A 277 5.16 -30.82 -23.07
N ASP A 278 6.22 -30.93 -22.27
CA ASP A 278 6.15 -31.16 -20.83
C ASP A 278 6.33 -29.88 -20.00
N ARG A 279 6.30 -28.71 -20.64
CA ARG A 279 6.53 -27.41 -20.00
C ARG A 279 5.30 -26.52 -20.05
N LEU A 280 5.12 -25.71 -19.00
CA LEU A 280 4.19 -24.59 -18.95
C LEU A 280 4.93 -23.30 -19.24
N VAL A 281 4.56 -22.59 -20.31
CA VAL A 281 5.10 -21.28 -20.66
C VAL A 281 4.04 -20.23 -20.36
N ILE A 282 4.40 -19.23 -19.56
CA ILE A 282 3.51 -18.12 -19.17
C ILE A 282 4.18 -16.81 -19.55
N LYS A 283 3.42 -15.92 -20.19
CA LYS A 283 3.82 -14.54 -20.47
C LYS A 283 2.89 -13.58 -19.75
N GLY A 284 3.44 -12.52 -19.18
CA GLY A 284 2.66 -11.51 -18.49
C GLY A 284 3.39 -10.20 -18.30
N ARG A 285 2.72 -9.29 -17.59
CA ARG A 285 3.17 -7.92 -17.38
C ARG A 285 3.25 -7.53 -15.92
N GLY A 286 4.13 -6.62 -15.58
CA GLY A 286 4.33 -6.14 -14.22
C GLY A 286 4.98 -7.18 -13.29
N TYR A 287 5.31 -6.73 -12.09
CA TYR A 287 6.02 -7.49 -11.09
C TYR A 287 5.48 -7.18 -9.69
N GLY A 288 4.98 -8.21 -9.03
CA GLY A 288 4.42 -8.20 -7.69
C GLY A 288 2.93 -8.51 -7.69
N HIS A 289 2.31 -8.41 -6.52
CA HIS A 289 0.88 -8.68 -6.34
C HIS A 289 -0.02 -7.61 -7.00
N GLY A 290 0.50 -6.40 -7.25
CA GLY A 290 -0.24 -5.34 -7.95
C GLY A 290 -1.10 -4.45 -7.05
N VAL A 291 -1.17 -4.75 -5.76
CA VAL A 291 -2.05 -4.04 -4.80
C VAL A 291 -1.32 -2.83 -4.22
N GLY A 292 -2.04 -1.73 -4.02
CA GLY A 292 -1.51 -0.49 -3.43
C GLY A 292 -0.51 0.22 -4.34
N MET A 293 0.61 0.69 -3.79
CA MET A 293 1.58 1.52 -4.53
C MET A 293 2.46 0.69 -5.47
N SER A 294 2.57 1.11 -6.73
CA SER A 294 3.64 0.66 -7.62
C SER A 294 4.90 1.49 -7.40
N GLN A 295 6.04 0.85 -7.15
CA GLN A 295 7.32 1.53 -6.97
C GLN A 295 7.76 2.24 -8.26
N TRP A 296 7.68 1.57 -9.41
CA TRP A 296 8.02 2.20 -10.69
C TRP A 296 7.01 3.27 -11.13
N GLY A 297 5.77 3.21 -10.66
CA GLY A 297 4.81 4.29 -10.86
C GLY A 297 5.03 5.47 -9.91
N ALA A 298 5.42 5.23 -8.65
CA ALA A 298 5.88 6.26 -7.73
C ALA A 298 7.14 6.98 -8.27
N TYR A 299 8.06 6.24 -8.88
CA TYR A 299 9.22 6.79 -9.58
C TYR A 299 8.79 7.80 -10.67
N ALA A 300 7.86 7.40 -11.55
CA ALA A 300 7.40 8.25 -12.64
C ALA A 300 6.68 9.50 -12.12
N LEU A 301 5.75 9.34 -11.17
CA LEU A 301 5.05 10.47 -10.55
C LEU A 301 6.03 11.45 -9.88
N ALA A 302 7.07 10.94 -9.21
CA ALA A 302 8.11 11.77 -8.62
C ALA A 302 8.93 12.52 -9.69
N LYS A 303 9.22 11.89 -10.84
CA LYS A 303 9.86 12.57 -12.00
C LYS A 303 8.98 13.67 -12.59
N GLU A 304 7.67 13.51 -12.52
CA GLU A 304 6.67 14.53 -12.89
C GLU A 304 6.50 15.62 -11.83
N GLY A 305 7.26 15.56 -10.73
CA GLY A 305 7.29 16.59 -9.68
C GLY A 305 6.27 16.39 -8.57
N LYS A 306 5.55 15.25 -8.54
CA LYS A 306 4.61 14.92 -7.47
C LYS A 306 5.32 14.71 -6.14
N LYS A 307 4.73 15.23 -5.08
CA LYS A 307 5.18 15.02 -3.69
C LYS A 307 4.80 13.65 -3.17
N ALA A 308 5.53 13.16 -2.18
CA ALA A 308 5.25 11.87 -1.53
C ALA A 308 3.78 11.70 -1.16
N GLU A 309 3.16 12.70 -0.53
CA GLU A 309 1.73 12.67 -0.17
C GLU A 309 0.81 12.55 -1.40
N GLU A 310 1.10 13.26 -2.50
CA GLU A 310 0.33 13.17 -3.74
C GLU A 310 0.45 11.78 -4.38
N ILE A 311 1.65 11.20 -4.35
CA ILE A 311 1.91 9.83 -4.83
C ILE A 311 1.08 8.84 -4.01
N LEU A 312 1.10 8.95 -2.67
CA LEU A 312 0.33 8.03 -1.82
C LEU A 312 -1.18 8.21 -2.00
N LYS A 313 -1.68 9.44 -2.13
CA LYS A 313 -3.11 9.70 -2.40
C LYS A 313 -3.55 9.26 -3.81
N HIS A 314 -2.61 9.12 -4.74
CA HIS A 314 -2.89 8.50 -6.03
C HIS A 314 -3.21 7.00 -5.87
N TYR A 315 -2.42 6.28 -5.07
CA TYR A 315 -2.55 4.83 -4.89
C TYR A 315 -3.55 4.41 -3.82
N PHE A 316 -3.72 5.20 -2.76
CA PHE A 316 -4.61 4.92 -1.64
C PHE A 316 -5.65 6.02 -1.49
N LYS A 317 -6.93 5.68 -1.67
CA LYS A 317 -8.02 6.67 -1.74
C LYS A 317 -8.53 7.06 -0.37
N GLY A 318 -8.63 8.37 -0.13
CA GLY A 318 -9.17 8.92 1.10
C GLY A 318 -8.28 8.75 2.32
N ILE A 319 -6.99 8.43 2.13
CA ILE A 319 -6.04 8.39 3.23
C ILE A 319 -5.63 9.80 3.66
N GLU A 320 -5.18 9.89 4.90
CA GLU A 320 -4.55 11.06 5.49
C GLU A 320 -3.11 10.71 5.85
N ILE A 321 -2.19 11.66 5.68
CA ILE A 321 -0.83 11.53 6.21
C ILE A 321 -0.81 12.28 7.53
N MET A 322 -0.45 11.57 8.58
CA MET A 322 -0.40 12.10 9.94
C MET A 322 0.98 11.87 10.52
N LYS A 323 1.36 12.71 11.48
CA LYS A 323 2.64 12.63 12.16
C LYS A 323 2.46 11.98 13.53
N ALA A 324 3.12 10.84 13.75
CA ALA A 324 3.05 10.07 14.99
C ALA A 324 4.14 10.46 16.00
N TRP A 325 5.30 10.93 15.54
CA TRP A 325 6.39 11.43 16.38
C TRP A 325 7.25 12.49 15.67
N GLU A 326 8.08 13.17 16.44
CA GLU A 326 9.09 14.13 15.97
C GLU A 326 10.50 13.54 15.93
#